data_AF-A0ABD6BHG3-F1
#
_entry.id   AF-A0ABD6BHG3-F1
#
_cell.length_a   1.000
_cell.length_b   1.000
_cell.length_c   1.000
_cell.angle_alpha   90.00
_cell.angle_beta   90.00
_cell.angle_gamma   90.00
#
_symmetry.space_group_name_H-M   'P 1'
#
loop_
_entity.id
_entity.type
_entity.pdbx_description
1 polymer ?
#
loop_
_entity_poly.entity_id
_entity_poly.type
_entity_poly.pdbx_seq_one_letter_code
_entity_poly.pdbx_strand_id
1 'polypeptide(L)'
;MTNLTVPPDADTKRTKSLVQEHVDIGDTVEVRSEERTAGQMTAVTGDVTGFEPGYLELDGQPLDDGSVRYDEIHTVSTIESS
;
A
#
# COMPACT_ATOMS: atom_id res chain seq x y z
N MET A 1 10.67 9.12 -7.66
CA MET A 1 9.29 8.82 -7.24
C MET A 1 8.69 7.90 -8.28
N THR A 2 8.46 6.64 -7.93
CA THR A 2 7.99 5.61 -8.87
C THR A 2 6.58 5.17 -8.48
N ASN A 3 5.66 5.13 -9.44
CA ASN A 3 4.26 4.83 -9.19
C ASN A 3 3.85 3.49 -9.81
N LEU A 4 3.30 2.60 -8.98
CA LEU A 4 2.64 1.37 -9.35
C LEU A 4 1.13 1.59 -9.32
N THR A 5 0.45 1.28 -10.43
CA THR A 5 -1.01 1.20 -10.49
C THR A 5 -1.43 -0.26 -10.49
N VAL A 6 -2.24 -0.63 -9.50
CA VAL A 6 -2.78 -1.99 -9.36
C VAL A 6 -3.97 -2.14 -10.33
N PRO A 7 -4.01 -3.21 -11.14
CA PRO A 7 -5.17 -3.48 -11.99
C PRO A 7 -6.44 -3.69 -11.14
N PRO A 8 -7.60 -3.17 -11.55
CA PRO A 8 -8.85 -3.32 -10.78
C PRO A 8 -9.32 -4.78 -10.66
N ASP A 9 -8.92 -5.65 -11.59
CA ASP A 9 -9.18 -7.10 -11.56
C ASP A 9 -8.07 -7.90 -10.85
N ALA A 10 -7.12 -7.25 -10.18
CA ALA A 10 -6.06 -7.94 -9.45
C ALA A 10 -6.56 -8.42 -8.09
N ASP A 11 -6.58 -9.74 -7.89
CA ASP A 11 -6.82 -10.31 -6.57
C ASP A 11 -5.67 -10.01 -5.59
N THR A 12 -5.95 -10.12 -4.29
CA THR A 12 -5.00 -9.93 -3.17
C THR A 12 -3.61 -10.51 -3.44
N LYS A 13 -3.51 -11.75 -3.95
CA LYS A 13 -2.23 -12.40 -4.25
C LYS A 13 -1.45 -11.69 -5.35
N ARG A 14 -2.15 -11.26 -6.42
CA ARG A 14 -1.54 -10.59 -7.56
C ARG A 14 -1.10 -9.18 -7.17
N THR A 15 -1.94 -8.46 -6.43
CA THR A 15 -1.58 -7.15 -5.88
C THR A 15 -0.39 -7.25 -4.94
N LYS A 16 -0.37 -8.23 -4.03
CA LYS A 16 0.77 -8.50 -3.15
C LYS A 16 2.08 -8.73 -3.93
N SER A 17 2.04 -9.51 -5.01
CA SER A 17 3.23 -9.72 -5.85
C SER A 17 3.70 -8.41 -6.49
N LEU A 18 2.79 -7.64 -7.07
CA LEU A 18 3.12 -6.35 -7.69
C LEU A 18 3.73 -5.37 -6.70
N VAL A 19 3.19 -5.29 -5.49
CA VAL A 19 3.70 -4.42 -4.43
C VAL A 19 5.10 -4.86 -4.01
N GLN A 20 5.33 -6.14 -3.74
CA GLN A 20 6.67 -6.66 -3.39
C GLN A 20 7.71 -6.49 -4.51
N GLU A 21 7.29 -6.49 -5.78
CA GLU A 21 8.20 -6.20 -6.91
C GLU A 21 8.52 -4.71 -7.02
N HIS A 22 7.69 -3.83 -6.45
CA HIS A 22 7.79 -2.38 -6.57
C HIS A 22 8.42 -1.70 -5.35
N VAL A 23 8.24 -2.26 -4.15
CA VAL A 23 8.69 -1.68 -2.87
C VAL A 23 9.43 -2.72 -2.05
N ASP A 24 10.42 -2.28 -1.26
CA ASP A 24 11.18 -3.13 -0.33
C ASP A 24 10.90 -2.72 1.13
N ILE A 25 11.27 -3.57 2.08
CA ILE A 25 11.14 -3.26 3.50
C ILE A 25 12.11 -2.13 3.85
N GLY A 26 11.59 -1.09 4.51
CA GLY A 26 12.31 0.14 4.83
C GLY A 26 12.14 1.25 3.80
N ASP A 27 11.42 1.01 2.70
CA ASP A 27 11.03 2.07 1.78
C ASP A 27 9.81 2.84 2.31
N THR A 28 9.79 4.15 2.10
CA THR A 28 8.66 5.01 2.47
C THR A 28 7.70 5.11 1.29
N VAL A 29 6.45 4.68 1.48
CA VAL A 29 5.46 4.58 0.39
C VAL A 29 4.21 5.39 0.70
N GLU A 30 3.59 5.96 -0.35
CA GLU A 30 2.22 6.43 -0.33
C GLU A 30 1.33 5.39 -0.99
N VAL A 31 0.38 4.84 -0.25
CA VAL A 31 -0.64 3.90 -0.70
C VAL A 31 -1.97 4.63 -0.79
N ARG A 32 -2.60 4.57 -1.96
CA ARG A 32 -3.97 5.08 -2.15
C ARG A 32 -4.94 3.92 -2.16
N SER A 33 -5.88 3.97 -1.22
CA SER A 33 -6.93 2.98 -1.05
C SER A 33 -8.31 3.61 -1.03
N GLU A 34 -9.31 2.85 -1.43
CA GLU A 34 -10.71 3.27 -1.31
C GLU A 34 -11.29 2.79 0.02
N GLU A 35 -11.63 3.73 0.91
CA GLU A 35 -12.35 3.37 2.14
C GLU A 35 -13.79 3.03 1.78
N ARG A 36 -14.16 1.74 1.93
CA ARG A 36 -15.51 1.23 1.63
C ARG A 36 -16.64 1.99 2.31
N THR A 37 -16.37 2.63 3.44
CA THR A 37 -17.39 3.29 4.27
C THR A 37 -17.76 4.70 3.77
N ALA A 38 -16.89 5.34 2.97
CA ALA A 38 -17.08 6.73 2.54
C ALA A 38 -17.01 6.94 1.02
N GLY A 39 -16.53 5.95 0.25
CA GLY A 39 -16.27 6.14 -1.19
C GLY A 39 -15.25 7.26 -1.46
N GLN A 40 -14.45 7.59 -0.43
CA GLN A 40 -13.38 8.56 -0.51
C GLN A 40 -12.08 7.79 -0.70
N MET A 41 -11.28 8.23 -1.67
CA MET A 41 -9.91 7.75 -1.81
C MET A 41 -9.10 8.33 -0.66
N THR A 42 -8.63 7.47 0.22
CA THR A 42 -7.71 7.84 1.29
C THR A 42 -6.28 7.55 0.82
N ALA A 43 -5.35 8.39 1.29
CA ALA A 43 -3.93 8.21 1.02
C ALA A 43 -3.23 7.99 2.36
N VAL A 44 -2.55 6.87 2.44
CA VAL A 44 -1.81 6.40 3.60
C VAL A 44 -0.33 6.48 3.27
N THR A 45 0.46 7.15 4.11
CA THR A 45 1.91 7.22 3.95
C THR A 45 2.58 6.55 5.14
N GLY A 46 3.54 5.67 4.87
CA GLY A 46 4.30 5.01 5.91
C GLY A 46 5.48 4.21 5.38
N ASP A 47 6.31 3.74 6.31
CA ASP A 47 7.48 2.92 6.02
C ASP A 47 7.08 1.45 5.94
N VAL A 48 7.45 0.77 4.86
CA VAL A 48 7.15 -0.64 4.68
C VAL A 48 7.91 -1.45 5.72
N THR A 49 7.19 -2.10 6.63
CA THR A 49 7.79 -2.94 7.67
C THR A 49 7.59 -4.43 7.42
N GLY A 50 6.58 -4.80 6.62
CA GLY A 50 6.24 -6.20 6.38
C GLY A 50 5.24 -6.41 5.24
N PHE A 51 5.23 -7.64 4.71
CA PHE A 51 4.33 -8.07 3.64
C PHE A 51 3.51 -9.28 4.08
N GLU A 52 2.40 -9.04 4.78
CA GLU A 52 1.51 -10.08 5.26
C GLU A 52 0.68 -10.70 4.11
N PRO A 53 0.01 -11.84 4.29
CA PRO A 53 -0.74 -12.48 3.19
C PRO A 53 -2.00 -11.70 2.76
N GLY A 54 -2.53 -10.84 3.63
CA GLY A 54 -3.76 -10.07 3.37
C GLY A 54 -3.58 -8.55 3.35
N TYR A 55 -2.47 -8.04 3.89
CA TYR A 55 -2.21 -6.61 4.03
C TYR A 55 -0.72 -6.28 3.96
N LEU A 56 -0.42 -5.03 3.64
CA LEU A 56 0.89 -4.41 3.72
C LEU A 56 1.01 -3.73 5.10
N GLU A 57 2.10 -4.00 5.82
CA GLU A 57 2.39 -3.35 7.08
C GLU A 57 3.17 -2.06 6.85
N LEU A 58 2.66 -0.95 7.38
CA LEU A 58 3.23 0.38 7.27
C LEU A 58 3.39 0.97 8.67
N ASP A 59 4.61 1.43 8.99
CA ASP A 59 4.89 2.19 10.21
C ASP A 59 4.83 3.71 9.93
N GLY A 60 4.73 4.54 10.97
CA GLY A 60 4.63 6.01 10.83
C GLY A 60 3.22 6.59 10.78
N GLN A 61 2.17 5.77 10.94
CA GLN A 61 0.77 6.21 11.05
C GLN A 61 0.23 6.14 12.49
N PRO A 62 -0.87 6.86 12.81
CA PRO A 62 -1.58 6.63 14.07
C PRO A 62 -2.01 5.16 14.20
N LEU A 63 -1.85 4.61 15.41
CA LEU A 63 -1.94 3.20 15.83
C LEU A 63 -3.16 2.38 15.35
N ASP A 64 -4.18 2.98 14.76
CA ASP A 64 -5.37 2.30 14.25
C ASP A 64 -5.27 1.93 12.74
N ASP A 65 -4.29 2.46 12.00
CA ASP A 65 -4.30 2.43 10.51
C ASP A 65 -3.01 1.87 9.85
N GLY A 66 -2.07 1.32 10.63
CA GLY A 66 -0.74 0.87 10.12
C GLY A 66 -0.75 -0.38 9.22
N SER A 67 -1.89 -0.76 8.66
CA SER A 67 -2.02 -1.95 7.81
C SER A 67 -3.02 -1.73 6.68
N VAL A 68 -2.56 -1.81 5.44
CA VAL A 68 -3.40 -1.58 4.25
C VAL A 68 -3.68 -2.90 3.53
N ARG A 69 -4.95 -3.24 3.32
CA ARG A 69 -5.30 -4.48 2.63
C ARG A 69 -5.04 -4.40 1.14
N TYR A 70 -4.45 -5.46 0.56
CA TYR A 70 -4.14 -5.47 -0.87
C TYR A 70 -5.37 -5.41 -1.78
N ASP A 71 -6.54 -5.86 -1.33
CA ASP A 71 -7.77 -5.73 -2.12
C ASP A 71 -8.34 -4.30 -2.17
N GLU A 72 -7.81 -3.41 -1.32
CA GLU A 72 -8.22 -2.00 -1.26
C GLU A 72 -7.18 -1.08 -1.89
N ILE A 73 -6.00 -1.60 -2.27
CA ILE A 73 -4.91 -0.81 -2.87
C ILE A 73 -5.19 -0.58 -4.36
N HIS A 74 -5.28 0.70 -4.74
CA HIS A 74 -5.33 1.12 -6.14
C HIS A 74 -3.97 1.51 -6.68
N THR A 75 -3.19 2.21 -5.85
CA THR A 75 -1.95 2.83 -6.29
C THR A 75 -0.93 2.81 -5.16
N VAL A 76 0.33 2.51 -5.49
CA VAL A 76 1.47 2.58 -4.57
C VAL A 76 2.55 3.46 -5.20
N SER A 77 2.96 4.51 -4.50
CA SER A 77 4.03 5.41 -4.91
C SER A 77 5.20 5.34 -3.94
N THR A 78 6.40 5.01 -4.41
CA THR A 78 7.62 5.11 -3.60
C THR A 78 8.04 6.57 -3.49
N ILE A 79 8.15 7.04 -2.26
CA ILE A 79 8.65 8.36 -1.89
C ILE A 79 10.13 8.17 -1.58
N GLU A 80 10.97 8.24 -2.61
CA GLU A 80 12.42 8.05 -2.45
C GLU A 80 12.96 8.89 -1.28
N SER A 81 13.47 8.22 -0.24
CA SER A 81 14.34 8.86 0.73
C SER A 81 15.68 9.11 0.04
N SER A 82 15.94 10.39 -0.28
CA SER A 82 17.13 10.87 -1.01
C SER A 82 18.47 10.39 -0.44
#